data_AF-A0A843DZP7-F1
#
_entry.id   AF-A0A843DZP7-F1
#
_cell.length_a   1.000
_cell.length_b   1.000
_cell.length_c   1.000
_cell.angle_alpha   90.00
_cell.angle_beta   90.00
_cell.angle_gamma   90.00
#
_symmetry.space_group_name_H-M   'P 1'
#
loop_
_entity.id
_entity.type
_entity.pdbx_description
1 polymer ?
#
loop_
_entity_poly.entity_id
_entity_poly.type
_entity_poly.pdbx_seq_one_letter_code
_entity_poly.pdbx_strand_id
1 'polypeptide(L)'
;MYPTTGRRPGSAAKFSDYHIWKALMCLDQFIPVGRKRLSEQLSIGEGSTRTLLALLEKYGCTFTNKTGIYLSEEGEKVRNSVVMEMAHLNIGSMTISDYDCAVKVPHASKRIKYGSEESDVALRNGARGATTLVFTNGKLRFPGTDQVVDGDIQDLFLKTFKLKEEDVIIIGTSNTPENAEMGAVSVALSLIGGLKFKKELHGILSSSSNTNELISLAFAIHELVGGLPVCAKSKNNLGIRIEDGVVIDNAYSGAVLEEAIQTGKTYRKIAESGPYKGIRVIVTPIDLDGTVIGAIGVVDLKELFSSHLYDSYIMPSNR
;
A
#
# COMPACT_ATOMS: atom_id res chain seq x y z
N MET A 1 4.70 -27.30 -36.30
CA MET A 1 5.80 -26.55 -35.68
C MET A 1 5.37 -25.08 -35.67
N TYR A 2 4.78 -24.60 -34.57
CA TYR A 2 4.30 -23.21 -34.44
C TYR A 2 5.39 -22.39 -33.75
N PRO A 3 5.73 -21.18 -34.24
CA PRO A 3 6.75 -20.34 -33.62
C PRO A 3 6.20 -19.75 -32.32
N THR A 4 6.87 -20.08 -31.21
CA THR A 4 6.69 -19.45 -29.91
C THR A 4 7.28 -18.04 -29.97
N THR A 5 6.43 -17.02 -30.08
CA THR A 5 6.84 -15.64 -29.82
C THR A 5 7.05 -15.49 -28.32
N GLY A 6 8.26 -15.83 -27.88
CA GLY A 6 8.75 -15.55 -26.54
C GLY A 6 8.73 -14.04 -26.31
N ARG A 7 7.66 -13.55 -25.66
CA ARG A 7 7.66 -12.25 -25.01
C ARG A 7 8.71 -12.34 -23.91
N ARG A 8 9.91 -11.81 -24.18
CA ARG A 8 10.95 -11.62 -23.18
C ARG A 8 10.32 -10.89 -21.98
N PRO A 9 10.52 -11.35 -20.74
CA PRO A 9 10.06 -10.60 -19.58
C PRO A 9 10.70 -9.21 -19.66
N GLY A 10 9.87 -8.17 -19.74
CA GLY A 10 10.36 -6.80 -19.72
C GLY A 10 11.20 -6.61 -18.46
N SER A 11 12.37 -5.98 -18.59
CA SER A 11 13.26 -5.63 -17.46
C SER A 11 12.41 -5.15 -16.28
N ALA A 12 12.60 -5.74 -15.11
CA ALA A 12 12.08 -5.18 -13.86
C ALA A 12 12.45 -3.69 -13.83
N ALA A 13 11.51 -2.84 -13.39
CA ALA A 13 11.76 -1.42 -13.23
C ALA A 13 13.02 -1.25 -12.36
N LYS A 14 14.05 -0.57 -12.87
CA LYS A 14 15.32 -0.37 -12.14
C LYS A 14 15.24 0.83 -11.18
N PHE A 15 14.07 1.04 -10.57
CA PHE A 15 13.83 2.08 -9.58
C PHE A 15 12.86 1.54 -8.53
N SER A 16 12.89 2.13 -7.34
CA SER A 16 12.10 1.76 -6.16
C SER A 16 11.27 2.95 -5.66
N ASP A 17 10.45 2.73 -4.63
CA ASP A 17 9.65 3.79 -4.00
C ASP A 17 10.49 4.97 -3.52
N TYR A 18 11.71 4.71 -3.04
CA TYR A 18 12.69 5.77 -2.72
C TYR A 18 12.93 6.70 -3.91
N HIS A 19 13.09 6.17 -5.12
CA HIS A 19 13.36 6.99 -6.30
C HIS A 19 12.15 7.84 -6.69
N ILE A 20 10.94 7.31 -6.47
CA ILE A 20 9.72 8.05 -6.70
C ILE A 20 9.59 9.20 -5.69
N TRP A 21 9.82 8.91 -4.41
CA TRP A 21 9.89 9.92 -3.35
C TRP A 21 10.93 11.00 -3.65
N LYS A 22 12.17 10.59 -4.00
CA LYS A 22 13.28 11.50 -4.30
C LYS A 22 12.95 12.38 -5.50
N ALA A 23 12.26 11.84 -6.50
CA ALA A 23 11.81 12.62 -7.66
C ALA A 23 10.81 13.71 -7.24
N LEU A 24 9.84 13.39 -6.38
CA LEU A 24 8.89 14.38 -5.85
C LEU A 24 9.62 15.49 -5.09
N MET A 25 10.60 15.14 -4.24
CA MET A 25 11.40 16.13 -3.50
C MET A 25 12.23 17.01 -4.44
N CYS A 26 12.89 16.41 -5.45
CA CYS A 26 13.70 17.16 -6.41
C CYS A 26 12.87 18.12 -7.27
N LEU A 27 11.65 17.72 -7.66
CA LEU A 27 10.76 18.53 -8.49
C LEU A 27 10.20 19.74 -7.74
N ASP A 28 10.05 19.65 -6.42
CA ASP A 28 9.70 20.77 -5.54
C ASP A 28 10.90 21.71 -5.31
N GLN A 29 12.08 21.13 -5.03
CA GLN A 29 13.27 21.93 -4.69
C GLN A 29 13.85 22.69 -5.89
N PHE A 30 13.75 22.17 -7.11
CA PHE A 30 14.46 22.69 -8.27
C PHE A 30 13.50 22.98 -9.43
N ILE A 31 12.66 24.01 -9.32
CA ILE A 31 11.67 24.34 -10.35
C ILE A 31 12.27 25.28 -11.42
N PRO A 32 12.35 24.90 -12.72
CA PRO A 32 12.07 23.58 -13.31
C PRO A 32 13.25 22.60 -13.30
N VAL A 33 12.95 21.28 -13.23
CA VAL A 33 13.99 20.24 -13.36
C VAL A 33 14.07 19.75 -14.80
N GLY A 34 15.27 19.77 -15.37
CA GLY A 34 15.59 19.09 -16.62
C GLY A 34 15.81 17.59 -16.41
N ARG A 35 15.43 16.77 -17.39
CA ARG A 35 15.54 15.29 -17.33
C ARG A 35 16.92 14.77 -16.92
N LYS A 36 18.00 15.38 -17.45
CA LYS A 36 19.38 15.02 -17.14
C LYS A 36 19.73 15.27 -15.66
N ARG A 37 19.36 16.45 -15.15
CA ARG A 37 19.55 16.80 -13.74
C ARG A 37 18.77 15.84 -12.84
N LEU A 38 17.53 15.49 -13.22
CA LEU A 38 16.74 14.53 -12.46
C LEU A 38 17.41 13.15 -12.41
N SER A 39 17.90 12.62 -13.53
CA SER A 39 18.58 11.33 -13.53
C SER A 39 19.85 11.31 -12.67
N GLU A 40 20.60 12.41 -12.64
CA GLU A 40 21.78 12.57 -11.79
C GLU A 40 21.40 12.58 -10.31
N GLN A 41 20.37 13.35 -9.92
CA GLN A 41 19.90 13.40 -8.53
C GLN A 41 19.31 12.07 -8.04
N LEU A 42 18.68 11.31 -8.93
CA LEU A 42 18.11 10.01 -8.62
C LEU A 42 19.16 8.88 -8.64
N SER A 43 20.36 9.12 -9.16
CA SER A 43 21.40 8.11 -9.37
C SER A 43 20.91 6.86 -10.13
N ILE A 44 19.99 7.05 -11.08
CA ILE A 44 19.49 5.99 -11.96
C ILE A 44 19.66 6.37 -13.44
N GLY A 45 19.77 5.35 -14.30
CA GLY A 45 19.91 5.57 -15.74
C GLY A 45 18.76 6.36 -16.36
N GLU A 46 19.04 7.07 -17.45
CA GLU A 46 18.06 7.91 -18.16
C GLU A 46 16.79 7.15 -18.58
N GLY A 47 16.93 5.88 -18.98
CA GLY A 47 15.79 5.03 -19.33
C GLY A 47 14.85 4.76 -18.14
N SER A 48 15.42 4.53 -16.95
CA SER A 48 14.66 4.36 -15.70
C SER A 48 14.00 5.67 -15.29
N THR A 49 14.72 6.78 -15.39
CA THR A 49 14.19 8.13 -15.13
C THR A 49 13.00 8.44 -16.03
N ARG A 50 13.09 8.12 -17.33
CA ARG A 50 11.97 8.29 -18.27
C ARG A 50 10.76 7.44 -17.89
N THR A 51 11.00 6.20 -17.45
CA THR A 51 9.93 5.29 -17.02
C THR A 51 9.25 5.78 -15.74
N LEU A 52 10.04 6.28 -14.78
CA LEU A 52 9.55 6.88 -13.53
C LEU A 52 8.71 8.14 -13.81
N LEU A 53 9.18 9.02 -14.69
CA LEU A 53 8.44 10.22 -15.08
C LEU A 53 7.11 9.88 -15.77
N ALA A 54 7.13 8.90 -16.69
CA ALA A 54 5.90 8.43 -17.32
C ALA A 54 4.92 7.83 -16.29
N LEU A 55 5.42 7.19 -15.23
CA LEU A 55 4.60 6.70 -14.12
C LEU A 55 3.96 7.86 -13.34
N LEU A 56 4.75 8.87 -12.95
CA LEU A 56 4.24 10.05 -12.25
C LEU A 56 3.22 10.83 -13.08
N GLU A 57 3.48 11.01 -14.37
CA GLU A 57 2.54 11.65 -15.31
C GLU A 57 1.25 10.84 -15.47
N LYS A 58 1.34 9.50 -15.56
CA LYS A 58 0.18 8.60 -15.58
C LYS A 58 -0.69 8.73 -14.32
N TYR A 59 -0.09 8.97 -13.16
CA TYR A 59 -0.81 9.24 -11.91
C TYR A 59 -1.19 10.71 -11.73
N GLY A 60 -0.99 11.54 -12.74
CA GLY A 60 -1.31 12.96 -12.72
C GLY A 60 -0.46 13.77 -11.75
N CYS A 61 0.67 13.25 -11.27
CA CYS A 61 1.55 13.90 -10.29
C CYS A 61 2.48 14.94 -10.93
N THR A 62 2.82 14.76 -12.21
CA THR A 62 3.75 15.65 -12.92
C THR A 62 3.21 16.06 -14.27
N PHE A 63 3.61 17.24 -14.74
CA PHE A 63 3.43 17.66 -16.13
C PHE A 63 4.74 18.23 -16.69
N THR A 64 4.89 18.16 -18.01
CA THR A 64 6.06 18.69 -18.72
C THR A 64 5.66 19.89 -19.57
N ASN A 65 6.45 20.96 -19.56
CA ASN A 65 6.32 22.09 -20.49
C ASN A 65 7.65 22.33 -21.23
N LYS A 66 7.77 23.45 -21.97
CA LYS A 66 8.98 23.78 -22.75
C LYS A 66 10.24 24.00 -21.88
N THR A 67 10.09 24.32 -20.60
CA THR A 67 11.20 24.69 -19.71
C THR A 67 11.58 23.58 -18.72
N GLY A 68 10.74 22.54 -18.55
CA GLY A 68 11.10 21.35 -17.79
C GLY A 68 9.89 20.62 -17.21
N ILE A 69 10.14 19.90 -16.11
CA ILE A 69 9.15 19.06 -15.42
C ILE A 69 8.72 19.75 -14.13
N TYR A 70 7.43 19.68 -13.83
CA TYR A 70 6.77 20.33 -12.70
C TYR A 70 5.87 19.34 -11.97
N LEU A 71 5.69 19.54 -10.66
CA LEU A 71 4.61 18.91 -9.91
C LEU A 71 3.27 19.54 -10.30
N SER A 72 2.25 18.72 -10.44
CA SER A 72 0.86 19.18 -10.51
C SER A 72 0.32 19.45 -9.10
N GLU A 73 -0.89 20.01 -9.00
CA GLU A 73 -1.58 20.14 -7.71
C GLU A 73 -1.77 18.78 -6.99
N GLU A 74 -2.03 17.70 -7.74
CA GLU A 74 -2.13 16.36 -7.16
C GLU A 74 -0.76 15.80 -6.77
N GLY A 75 0.29 16.12 -7.55
CA GLY A 75 1.68 15.79 -7.19
C GLY A 75 2.11 16.45 -5.90
N GLU A 76 1.74 17.72 -5.70
CA GLU A 76 1.98 18.44 -4.45
C GLU A 76 1.26 17.80 -3.26
N LYS A 77 0.01 17.36 -3.45
CA LYS A 77 -0.73 16.61 -2.40
C LYS A 77 -0.01 15.32 -2.02
N VAL A 78 0.43 14.54 -3.01
CA VAL A 78 1.21 13.31 -2.76
C VAL A 78 2.52 13.64 -2.06
N ARG A 79 3.28 14.62 -2.56
CA ARG A 79 4.54 15.09 -1.97
C ARG A 79 4.36 15.50 -0.51
N ASN A 80 3.35 16.31 -0.19
CA ASN A 80 3.07 16.76 1.17
C ASN A 80 2.69 15.62 2.13
N SER A 81 2.17 14.50 1.63
CA SER A 81 1.86 13.33 2.45
C SER A 81 3.09 12.48 2.82
N VAL A 82 4.21 12.66 2.11
CA VAL A 82 5.43 11.84 2.27
C VAL A 82 6.70 12.67 2.46
N VAL A 83 6.58 13.99 2.62
CA VAL A 83 7.72 14.85 2.93
C VAL A 83 8.28 14.45 4.29
N MET A 84 9.60 14.34 4.38
CA MET A 84 10.30 13.90 5.59
C MET A 84 11.37 14.90 5.98
N GLU A 85 11.53 15.11 7.28
CA GLU A 85 12.65 15.87 7.83
C GLU A 85 13.85 14.92 7.93
N MET A 86 14.96 15.29 7.28
CA MET A 86 16.15 14.46 7.17
C MET A 86 17.43 15.27 7.33
N ALA A 87 18.50 14.61 7.76
CA ALA A 87 19.82 15.21 7.89
C ALA A 87 20.92 14.18 7.66
N HIS A 88 21.95 14.57 6.90
CA HIS A 88 23.21 13.82 6.85
C HIS A 88 24.03 14.20 8.09
N LEU A 89 24.38 13.19 8.89
CA LEU A 89 25.07 13.38 10.17
C LEU A 89 26.32 12.49 10.19
N ASN A 90 27.29 12.84 11.02
CA ASN A 90 28.39 11.95 11.37
C ASN A 90 28.14 11.48 12.80
N ILE A 91 27.77 10.21 12.95
CA ILE A 91 27.38 9.61 14.24
C ILE A 91 28.54 8.78 14.81
N GLY A 92 29.74 8.91 14.24
CA GLY A 92 30.96 8.30 14.72
C GLY A 92 30.89 6.78 14.78
N SER A 93 31.31 6.20 15.90
CA SER A 93 31.42 4.75 16.09
C SER A 93 30.09 4.03 16.35
N MET A 94 28.95 4.74 16.39
CA MET A 94 27.65 4.09 16.56
C MET A 94 27.18 3.32 15.32
N THR A 95 27.76 3.62 14.15
CA THR A 95 27.35 3.05 12.87
C THR A 95 28.51 2.29 12.21
N ILE A 96 28.18 1.47 11.22
CA ILE A 96 29.09 0.46 10.66
C ILE A 96 29.83 0.98 9.42
N SER A 97 29.59 2.21 8.97
CA SER A 97 30.17 2.75 7.72
C SER A 97 30.35 4.28 7.75
N ASP A 98 30.90 4.83 6.67
CA ASP A 98 31.41 6.21 6.62
C ASP A 98 30.32 7.30 6.49
N TYR A 99 29.11 6.94 6.06
CA TYR A 99 28.03 7.88 5.81
C TYR A 99 26.75 7.47 6.51
N ASP A 100 26.16 8.43 7.24
CA ASP A 100 24.87 8.28 7.90
C ASP A 100 23.85 9.31 7.40
N CYS A 101 22.61 8.86 7.24
CA CYS A 101 21.46 9.71 6.99
C CYS A 101 20.40 9.43 8.05
N ALA A 102 20.01 10.47 8.79
CA ALA A 102 18.94 10.40 9.76
C ALA A 102 17.63 10.94 9.17
N VAL A 103 16.53 10.23 9.40
CA VAL A 103 15.17 10.64 9.04
C VAL A 103 14.28 10.60 10.27
N LYS A 104 13.54 11.68 10.54
CA LYS A 104 12.54 11.72 11.59
C LYS A 104 11.19 11.25 11.07
N VAL A 105 10.59 10.30 11.79
CA VAL A 105 9.24 9.79 11.53
C VAL A 105 8.34 10.09 12.73
N PRO A 106 7.38 11.03 12.60
CA PRO A 106 6.52 11.41 13.72
C PRO A 106 5.59 10.28 14.18
N HIS A 107 5.40 10.15 15.50
CA HIS A 107 4.43 9.23 16.11
C HIS A 107 4.45 7.79 15.55
N ALA A 108 5.65 7.26 15.34
CA ALA A 108 5.85 5.95 14.72
C ALA A 108 6.29 4.86 15.71
N SER A 109 6.54 5.20 16.98
CA SER A 109 7.07 4.27 17.98
C SER A 109 6.26 2.97 18.10
N LYS A 110 4.93 3.04 17.99
CA LYS A 110 4.00 1.89 18.08
C LYS A 110 4.17 0.87 16.95
N ARG A 111 4.82 1.26 15.85
CA ARG A 111 5.12 0.38 14.71
C ARG A 111 6.50 -0.28 14.82
N ILE A 112 7.31 0.14 15.79
CA ILE A 112 8.66 -0.39 16.02
C ILE A 112 8.62 -1.46 17.11
N LYS A 113 9.33 -2.57 16.89
CA LYS A 113 9.54 -3.63 17.90
C LYS A 113 10.98 -3.66 18.39
N TYR A 114 11.90 -4.09 17.52
CA TYR A 114 13.31 -4.32 17.88
C TYR A 114 14.31 -3.62 16.97
N GLY A 115 13.88 -2.91 15.92
CA GLY A 115 14.79 -2.25 14.97
C GLY A 115 15.34 -3.17 13.88
N SER A 116 15.25 -4.49 14.07
CA SER A 116 15.74 -5.50 13.11
C SER A 116 15.01 -5.45 11.78
N GLU A 117 13.70 -5.27 11.81
CA GLU A 117 12.84 -5.20 10.63
C GLU A 117 13.19 -3.99 9.76
N GLU A 118 13.47 -2.85 10.41
CA GLU A 118 13.93 -1.63 9.75
C GLU A 118 15.33 -1.80 9.13
N SER A 119 16.26 -2.44 9.84
CA SER A 119 17.59 -2.74 9.30
C SER A 119 17.53 -3.65 8.07
N ASP A 120 16.67 -4.66 8.08
CA ASP A 120 16.42 -5.55 6.95
C ASP A 120 15.85 -4.81 5.72
N VAL A 121 14.94 -3.86 5.95
CA VAL A 121 14.41 -2.99 4.89
C VAL A 121 15.53 -2.13 4.29
N ALA A 122 16.39 -1.54 5.13
CA ALA A 122 17.49 -0.71 4.66
C ALA A 122 18.53 -1.52 3.85
N LEU A 123 18.89 -2.72 4.32
CA LEU A 123 19.79 -3.65 3.61
C LEU A 123 19.28 -4.01 2.22
N ARG A 124 17.98 -4.32 2.09
CA ARG A 124 17.35 -4.60 0.79
C ARG A 124 17.35 -3.39 -0.15
N ASN A 125 17.45 -2.18 0.39
CA ASN A 125 17.45 -0.91 -0.35
C ASN A 125 18.85 -0.28 -0.42
N GLY A 126 19.90 -1.10 -0.48
CA GLY A 126 21.26 -0.66 -0.83
C GLY A 126 22.08 -0.04 0.30
N ALA A 127 21.52 0.14 1.49
CA ALA A 127 22.29 0.51 2.67
C ALA A 127 23.08 -0.67 3.23
N ARG A 128 24.06 -0.40 4.09
CA ARG A 128 24.77 -1.42 4.88
C ARG A 128 24.02 -1.82 6.15
N GLY A 129 23.03 -1.04 6.53
CA GLY A 129 22.14 -1.30 7.66
C GLY A 129 21.32 -0.07 8.02
N ALA A 130 20.51 -0.20 9.06
CA ALA A 130 19.90 0.95 9.71
C ALA A 130 19.84 0.78 11.23
N THR A 131 19.92 1.89 11.94
CA THR A 131 19.68 1.97 13.38
C THR A 131 18.38 2.73 13.64
N THR A 132 17.50 2.15 14.44
CA THR A 132 16.23 2.76 14.84
C THR A 132 16.31 3.25 16.27
N LEU A 133 15.90 4.49 16.52
CA LEU A 133 15.83 5.09 17.85
C LEU A 133 14.43 5.62 18.12
N VAL A 134 13.92 5.40 19.32
CA VAL A 134 12.60 5.89 19.74
C VAL A 134 12.78 7.01 20.77
N PHE A 135 12.15 8.17 20.53
CA PHE A 135 12.16 9.27 21.48
C PHE A 135 11.04 9.08 22.51
N THR A 136 11.43 8.72 23.73
CA THR A 136 10.49 8.52 24.85
C THR A 136 11.04 9.03 26.16
N ASN A 137 10.18 9.65 26.97
CA ASN A 137 10.53 10.28 28.25
C ASN A 137 11.72 11.25 28.13
N GLY A 138 11.75 12.02 27.03
CA GLY A 138 12.81 13.01 26.78
C GLY A 138 14.18 12.43 26.39
N LYS A 139 14.28 11.13 26.08
CA LYS A 139 15.53 10.47 25.67
C LYS A 139 15.36 9.63 24.41
N LEU A 140 16.44 9.50 23.64
CA LEU A 140 16.52 8.55 22.53
C LEU A 140 16.93 7.18 23.08
N ARG A 141 16.18 6.14 22.69
CA ARG A 141 16.37 4.76 23.16
C ARG A 141 16.41 3.76 22.02
N PHE A 142 17.15 2.68 22.22
CA PHE A 142 17.10 1.53 21.32
C PHE A 142 15.82 0.71 21.57
N PRO A 143 15.08 0.37 20.50
CA PRO A 143 13.82 -0.37 20.64
C PRO A 143 14.03 -1.74 21.27
N GLY A 144 13.07 -2.17 22.10
CA GLY A 144 13.11 -3.44 22.81
C GLY A 144 14.13 -3.53 23.95
N THR A 145 14.77 -2.42 24.33
CA THR A 145 15.75 -2.37 25.43
C THR A 145 15.56 -1.11 26.27
N ASP A 146 16.15 -1.08 27.46
CA ASP A 146 16.22 0.13 28.30
C ASP A 146 17.42 1.03 27.98
N GLN A 147 18.24 0.65 26.99
CA GLN A 147 19.45 1.35 26.62
C GLN A 147 19.12 2.72 26.00
N VAL A 148 19.74 3.76 26.55
CA VAL A 148 19.68 5.13 26.02
C VAL A 148 20.90 5.41 25.15
N VAL A 149 20.72 6.29 24.17
CA VAL A 149 21.83 6.82 23.36
C VAL A 149 22.73 7.71 24.22
N ASP A 150 24.01 7.78 23.86
CA ASP A 150 24.99 8.66 24.49
C ASP A 150 24.51 10.13 24.50
N GLY A 151 24.87 10.89 25.51
CA GLY A 151 24.48 12.30 25.68
C GLY A 151 24.90 13.19 24.51
N ASP A 152 26.12 13.03 24.00
CA ASP A 152 26.62 13.87 22.90
C ASP A 152 25.84 13.62 21.60
N ILE A 153 25.48 12.36 21.36
CA ILE A 153 24.72 11.94 20.17
C ILE A 153 23.24 12.31 20.33
N GLN A 154 22.69 12.18 21.54
CA GLN A 154 21.35 12.70 21.84
C GLN A 154 21.27 14.21 21.59
N ASP A 155 22.25 14.97 22.05
CA ASP A 155 22.30 16.43 21.86
C ASP A 155 22.44 16.81 20.38
N LEU A 156 23.20 16.02 19.60
CA LEU A 156 23.26 16.17 18.15
C LEU A 156 21.85 16.07 17.54
N PHE A 157 21.10 15.01 17.87
CA PHE A 157 19.74 14.82 17.35
C PHE A 157 18.76 15.89 17.83
N LEU A 158 18.84 16.33 19.08
CA LEU A 158 17.96 17.40 19.61
C LEU A 158 18.24 18.77 19.00
N LYS A 159 19.48 19.03 18.55
CA LYS A 159 19.84 20.23 17.79
C LYS A 159 19.38 20.14 16.34
N THR A 160 19.45 18.95 15.74
CA THR A 160 19.06 18.73 14.34
C THR A 160 17.55 18.68 14.15
N PHE A 161 16.83 18.01 15.06
CA PHE A 161 15.41 17.73 14.92
C PHE A 161 14.62 18.24 16.12
N LYS A 162 13.46 18.86 15.85
CA LYS A 162 12.46 19.10 16.90
C LYS A 162 11.70 17.80 17.19
N LEU A 163 12.19 17.05 18.17
CA LEU A 163 11.62 15.77 18.61
C LEU A 163 10.44 15.94 19.56
N LYS A 164 9.45 15.07 19.43
CA LYS A 164 8.32 14.91 20.33
C LYS A 164 8.21 13.46 20.78
N GLU A 165 7.49 13.24 21.88
CA GLU A 165 7.21 11.91 22.38
C GLU A 165 6.60 11.02 21.29
N GLU A 166 7.04 9.77 21.22
CA GLU A 166 6.66 8.77 20.21
C GLU A 166 7.25 8.99 18.80
N ASP A 167 8.07 10.03 18.60
CA ASP A 167 8.84 10.18 17.35
C ASP A 167 9.93 9.10 17.25
N VAL A 168 10.24 8.71 16.02
CA VAL A 168 11.27 7.73 15.69
C VAL A 168 12.33 8.40 14.82
N ILE A 169 13.60 8.13 15.13
CA ILE A 169 14.72 8.46 14.26
C ILE A 169 15.21 7.17 13.60
N ILE A 170 15.27 7.18 12.27
CA ILE A 170 15.88 6.14 11.48
C ILE A 170 17.21 6.64 10.95
N ILE A 171 18.27 5.90 11.21
CA ILE A 171 19.63 6.19 10.74
C ILE A 171 19.99 5.13 9.71
N GLY A 172 19.99 5.49 8.43
CA GLY A 172 20.54 4.63 7.39
C GLY A 172 22.05 4.85 7.28
N THR A 173 22.81 3.77 7.18
CA THR A 173 24.28 3.81 7.12
C THR A 173 24.77 3.11 5.86
N SER A 174 25.72 3.70 5.15
CA SER A 174 26.35 3.06 3.98
C SER A 174 27.73 3.63 3.63
N ASN A 175 28.34 3.09 2.57
CA ASN A 175 29.62 3.55 2.03
C ASN A 175 29.46 4.73 1.06
N THR A 176 28.23 5.13 0.73
CA THR A 176 27.94 6.33 -0.06
C THR A 176 26.78 7.10 0.58
N PRO A 177 26.75 8.45 0.46
CA PRO A 177 25.64 9.26 0.97
C PRO A 177 24.28 8.84 0.42
N GLU A 178 24.22 8.49 -0.86
CA GLU A 178 22.97 8.16 -1.57
C GLU A 178 22.36 6.86 -1.05
N ASN A 179 23.18 5.86 -0.76
CA ASN A 179 22.71 4.59 -0.21
C ASN A 179 22.33 4.70 1.27
N ALA A 180 23.03 5.54 2.04
CA ALA A 180 22.66 5.85 3.42
C ALA A 180 21.28 6.52 3.47
N GLU A 181 21.06 7.50 2.59
CA GLU A 181 19.75 8.15 2.41
C GLU A 181 18.68 7.14 1.97
N MET A 182 18.95 6.36 0.93
CA MET A 182 18.01 5.39 0.38
C MET A 182 17.57 4.36 1.43
N GLY A 183 18.48 3.93 2.30
CA GLY A 183 18.16 3.06 3.43
C GLY A 183 17.21 3.73 4.42
N ALA A 184 17.57 4.93 4.90
CA ALA A 184 16.81 5.64 5.92
C ALA A 184 15.40 6.00 5.42
N VAL A 185 15.30 6.54 4.21
CA VAL A 185 14.03 6.96 3.61
C VAL A 185 13.15 5.75 3.28
N SER A 186 13.71 4.66 2.77
CA SER A 186 12.92 3.44 2.48
C SER A 186 12.24 2.88 3.72
N VAL A 187 12.95 2.87 4.85
CA VAL A 187 12.37 2.49 6.14
C VAL A 187 11.29 3.48 6.56
N ALA A 188 11.57 4.77 6.51
CA ALA A 188 10.61 5.80 6.88
C ALA A 188 9.33 5.73 6.03
N LEU A 189 9.44 5.49 4.73
CA LEU A 189 8.31 5.27 3.82
C LEU A 189 7.47 4.07 4.27
N SER A 190 8.11 2.95 4.62
CA SER A 190 7.40 1.78 5.14
C SER A 190 6.65 2.08 6.42
N LEU A 191 7.21 2.92 7.31
CA LEU A 191 6.57 3.30 8.57
C LEU A 191 5.39 4.24 8.41
N ILE A 192 5.33 5.04 7.35
CA ILE A 192 4.18 5.93 7.06
C ILE A 192 3.12 5.29 6.15
N GLY A 193 3.32 4.02 5.76
CA GLY A 193 2.38 3.26 4.92
C GLY A 193 2.64 3.39 3.42
N GLY A 194 3.83 3.85 3.01
CA GLY A 194 4.25 3.95 1.61
C GLY A 194 3.74 5.19 0.88
N LEU A 195 3.94 5.22 -0.44
CA LEU A 195 3.49 6.30 -1.31
C LEU A 195 2.00 6.18 -1.61
N LYS A 196 1.21 7.10 -1.05
CA LYS A 196 -0.24 7.15 -1.24
C LYS A 196 -0.61 7.92 -2.51
N PHE A 197 -0.56 7.25 -3.65
CA PHE A 197 -1.18 7.82 -4.86
C PHE A 197 -2.70 7.75 -4.70
N LYS A 198 -3.44 8.80 -5.10
CA LYS A 198 -4.92 8.93 -5.00
C LYS A 198 -5.74 7.84 -5.73
N LYS A 199 -5.06 6.79 -6.21
CA LYS A 199 -5.59 5.51 -6.66
C LYS A 199 -5.47 4.42 -5.56
N GLU A 200 -5.59 4.75 -4.27
CA GLU A 200 -5.58 3.73 -3.20
C GLU A 200 -6.81 2.80 -3.23
N LEU A 201 -7.88 3.11 -3.98
CA LEU A 201 -8.90 2.10 -4.29
C LEU A 201 -8.43 1.08 -5.35
N HIS A 202 -7.38 1.41 -6.11
CA HIS A 202 -6.90 0.68 -7.27
C HIS A 202 -5.89 -0.44 -6.91
N GLY A 203 -5.24 -0.35 -5.75
CA GLY A 203 -4.35 -1.39 -5.21
C GLY A 203 -5.13 -2.56 -4.58
N ILE A 204 -6.21 -2.23 -3.87
CA ILE A 204 -7.08 -3.14 -3.10
C ILE A 204 -7.77 -4.19 -4.00
N LEU A 205 -7.94 -3.88 -5.28
CA LEU A 205 -8.71 -4.72 -6.21
C LEU A 205 -7.94 -5.07 -7.48
N SER A 206 -6.61 -4.86 -7.51
CA SER A 206 -5.83 -5.29 -8.68
C SER A 206 -5.93 -6.80 -8.89
N SER A 207 -5.75 -7.26 -10.13
CA SER A 207 -5.87 -8.67 -10.52
C SER A 207 -4.82 -9.61 -9.91
N SER A 208 -3.97 -9.08 -9.02
CA SER A 208 -3.00 -9.76 -8.16
C SER A 208 -3.26 -9.53 -6.66
N SER A 209 -4.42 -9.01 -6.26
CA SER A 209 -4.80 -8.80 -4.85
C SER A 209 -4.65 -10.10 -4.06
N ASN A 210 -3.95 -10.02 -2.93
CA ASN A 210 -3.86 -11.11 -1.96
C ASN A 210 -5.28 -11.44 -1.50
N THR A 211 -5.59 -12.73 -1.36
CA THR A 211 -6.89 -13.28 -0.90
C THR A 211 -7.49 -12.53 0.31
N ASN A 212 -6.65 -11.96 1.16
CA ASN A 212 -7.04 -11.21 2.36
C ASN A 212 -7.82 -9.91 2.10
N GLU A 213 -7.63 -9.23 0.97
CA GLU A 213 -8.28 -7.93 0.67
C GLU A 213 -9.72 -8.11 0.19
N LEU A 214 -9.93 -9.05 -0.74
CA LEU A 214 -11.27 -9.44 -1.19
C LEU A 214 -12.10 -10.01 -0.04
N ILE A 215 -11.46 -10.78 0.84
CA ILE A 215 -12.08 -11.28 2.08
C ILE A 215 -12.55 -10.12 2.95
N SER A 216 -11.72 -9.09 3.15
CA SER A 216 -12.08 -7.94 3.98
C SER A 216 -13.28 -7.17 3.41
N LEU A 217 -13.31 -6.95 2.09
CA LEU A 217 -14.45 -6.31 1.43
C LEU A 217 -15.71 -7.18 1.52
N ALA A 218 -15.59 -8.49 1.32
CA ALA A 218 -16.72 -9.41 1.41
C ALA A 218 -17.30 -9.50 2.83
N PHE A 219 -16.46 -9.48 3.87
CA PHE A 219 -16.90 -9.37 5.27
C PHE A 219 -17.62 -8.05 5.54
N ALA A 220 -17.09 -6.92 5.06
CA ALA A 220 -17.77 -5.64 5.22
C ALA A 220 -19.16 -5.65 4.57
N ILE A 221 -19.28 -6.24 3.37
CA ILE A 221 -20.58 -6.36 2.69
C ILE A 221 -21.49 -7.31 3.46
N HIS A 222 -20.99 -8.45 3.96
CA HIS A 222 -21.75 -9.39 4.78
C HIS A 222 -22.39 -8.70 5.99
N GLU A 223 -21.63 -7.87 6.71
CA GLU A 223 -22.13 -7.05 7.81
C GLU A 223 -23.17 -6.02 7.34
N LEU A 224 -22.88 -5.30 6.25
CA LEU A 224 -23.77 -4.26 5.71
C LEU A 224 -25.13 -4.81 5.22
N VAL A 225 -25.17 -6.06 4.77
CA VAL A 225 -26.41 -6.72 4.31
C VAL A 225 -27.12 -7.48 5.45
N GLY A 226 -26.71 -7.29 6.70
CA GLY A 226 -27.36 -7.89 7.86
C GLY A 226 -27.06 -9.39 8.02
N GLY A 227 -25.86 -9.82 7.65
CA GLY A 227 -25.39 -11.21 7.82
C GLY A 227 -25.82 -12.16 6.70
N LEU A 228 -26.34 -11.67 5.58
CA LEU A 228 -26.68 -12.54 4.45
C LEU A 228 -25.42 -13.18 3.84
N PRO A 229 -25.53 -14.40 3.27
CA PRO A 229 -24.41 -15.03 2.59
C PRO A 229 -23.83 -14.18 1.46
N VAL A 230 -22.50 -14.05 1.46
CA VAL A 230 -21.74 -13.29 0.46
C VAL A 230 -20.71 -14.19 -0.20
N CYS A 231 -20.65 -14.14 -1.53
CA CYS A 231 -19.58 -14.74 -2.30
C CYS A 231 -18.83 -13.70 -3.08
N ALA A 232 -17.51 -13.83 -3.16
CA ALA A 232 -16.69 -12.92 -3.94
C ALA A 232 -15.62 -13.69 -4.70
N LYS A 233 -15.25 -13.21 -5.89
CA LYS A 233 -14.19 -13.82 -6.69
C LYS A 233 -13.42 -12.76 -7.47
N SER A 234 -12.10 -12.83 -7.42
CA SER A 234 -11.22 -12.11 -8.35
C SER A 234 -11.07 -12.89 -9.65
N LYS A 235 -10.95 -12.18 -10.78
CA LYS A 235 -10.93 -12.75 -12.14
C LYS A 235 -9.91 -13.89 -12.33
N ASN A 236 -8.75 -13.80 -11.68
CA ASN A 236 -7.65 -14.75 -11.87
C ASN A 236 -7.41 -15.68 -10.66
N ASN A 237 -8.21 -15.57 -9.60
CA ASN A 237 -8.01 -16.33 -8.36
C ASN A 237 -9.25 -17.14 -7.99
N LEU A 238 -9.09 -18.02 -7.01
CA LEU A 238 -10.21 -18.73 -6.40
C LEU A 238 -11.11 -17.76 -5.64
N GLY A 239 -12.41 -18.07 -5.58
CA GLY A 239 -13.39 -17.27 -4.87
C GLY A 239 -13.54 -17.68 -3.42
N ILE A 240 -14.32 -16.90 -2.69
CA ILE A 240 -14.67 -17.11 -1.29
C ILE A 240 -16.19 -17.13 -1.13
N ARG A 241 -16.64 -17.84 -0.09
CA ARG A 241 -18.02 -17.86 0.39
C ARG A 241 -18.02 -17.61 1.90
N ILE A 242 -18.79 -16.61 2.32
CA ILE A 242 -18.95 -16.19 3.70
C ILE A 242 -20.39 -16.45 4.12
N GLU A 243 -20.56 -17.16 5.22
CA GLU A 243 -21.83 -17.42 5.89
C GLU A 243 -21.59 -17.27 7.40
N ASP A 244 -22.57 -16.74 8.14
CA ASP A 244 -22.51 -16.58 9.60
C ASP A 244 -21.19 -15.97 10.14
N GLY A 245 -20.69 -14.92 9.48
CA GLY A 245 -19.47 -14.23 9.90
C GLY A 245 -18.18 -15.04 9.74
N VAL A 246 -18.18 -16.14 8.98
CA VAL A 246 -16.98 -16.97 8.74
C VAL A 246 -16.82 -17.33 7.26
N VAL A 247 -15.56 -17.49 6.82
CA VAL A 247 -15.25 -18.02 5.49
C VAL A 247 -15.47 -19.54 5.51
N ILE A 248 -16.53 -20.01 4.86
CA ILE A 248 -16.87 -21.44 4.81
C ILE A 248 -16.31 -22.17 3.59
N ASP A 249 -15.90 -21.42 2.57
CA ASP A 249 -15.22 -21.94 1.37
C ASP A 249 -14.25 -20.89 0.84
N ASN A 250 -12.98 -21.26 0.66
CA ASN A 250 -11.90 -20.42 0.15
C ASN A 250 -11.47 -20.80 -1.29
N ALA A 251 -12.20 -21.73 -1.91
CA ALA A 251 -12.01 -22.19 -3.27
C ALA A 251 -13.30 -22.07 -4.11
N TYR A 252 -14.22 -21.18 -3.70
CA TYR A 252 -15.55 -21.08 -4.26
C TYR A 252 -15.50 -20.67 -5.74
N SER A 253 -16.29 -21.38 -6.56
CA SER A 253 -16.58 -20.99 -7.94
C SER A 253 -18.09 -20.98 -8.13
N GLY A 254 -18.62 -19.92 -8.75
CA GLY A 254 -20.05 -19.76 -8.95
C GLY A 254 -20.34 -19.27 -10.36
N ALA A 255 -21.23 -19.96 -11.09
CA ALA A 255 -21.54 -19.65 -12.47
C ALA A 255 -21.95 -18.17 -12.68
N VAL A 256 -22.73 -17.61 -11.76
CA VAL A 256 -23.20 -16.22 -11.84
C VAL A 256 -22.06 -15.22 -11.55
N LEU A 257 -21.09 -15.57 -10.68
CA LEU A 257 -19.89 -14.76 -10.46
C LEU A 257 -19.03 -14.71 -11.72
N GLU A 258 -18.77 -15.88 -12.31
CA GLU A 258 -17.97 -15.98 -13.55
C GLU A 258 -18.63 -15.21 -14.70
N GLU A 259 -19.95 -15.32 -14.83
CA GLU A 259 -20.71 -14.59 -15.84
C GLU A 259 -20.65 -13.07 -15.64
N ALA A 260 -20.76 -12.59 -14.39
CA ALA A 260 -20.58 -11.18 -14.06
C ALA A 260 -19.16 -10.69 -14.37
N ILE A 261 -18.13 -11.49 -14.05
CA ILE A 261 -16.73 -11.19 -14.36
C ILE A 261 -16.50 -11.11 -15.87
N GLN A 262 -17.08 -12.03 -16.64
CA GLN A 262 -16.87 -12.14 -18.08
C GLN A 262 -17.58 -11.02 -18.85
N THR A 263 -18.79 -10.68 -18.45
CA THR A 263 -19.64 -9.73 -19.18
C THR A 263 -19.55 -8.30 -18.66
N GLY A 264 -19.08 -8.11 -17.43
CA GLY A 264 -19.06 -6.80 -16.78
C GLY A 264 -20.46 -6.26 -16.46
N LYS A 265 -21.44 -7.14 -16.27
CA LYS A 265 -22.84 -6.76 -15.99
C LYS A 265 -23.30 -7.28 -14.63
N THR A 266 -24.17 -6.50 -13.98
CA THR A 266 -24.87 -6.94 -12.77
C THR A 266 -26.01 -7.89 -13.13
N TYR A 267 -26.08 -9.02 -12.43
CA TYR A 267 -27.11 -10.04 -12.57
C TYR A 267 -28.00 -10.09 -11.33
N ARG A 268 -29.30 -10.26 -11.57
CA ARG A 268 -30.31 -10.55 -10.54
C ARG A 268 -31.13 -11.72 -11.03
N LYS A 269 -30.79 -12.94 -10.60
CA LYS A 269 -31.43 -14.17 -11.11
C LYS A 269 -31.38 -15.30 -10.08
N ILE A 270 -32.11 -16.37 -10.37
CA ILE A 270 -32.05 -17.61 -9.59
C ILE A 270 -30.79 -18.37 -9.99
N ALA A 271 -30.00 -18.81 -9.02
CA ALA A 271 -28.81 -19.61 -9.29
C ALA A 271 -29.23 -21.03 -9.74
N GLU A 272 -28.65 -21.50 -10.84
CA GLU A 272 -28.99 -22.80 -11.46
C GLU A 272 -28.15 -23.97 -10.93
N SER A 273 -27.04 -23.65 -10.25
CA SER A 273 -26.05 -24.62 -9.75
C SER A 273 -25.34 -24.10 -8.49
N GLY A 274 -24.57 -24.99 -7.85
CA GLY A 274 -23.80 -24.68 -6.63
C GLY A 274 -24.65 -24.68 -5.36
N PRO A 275 -24.06 -24.25 -4.22
CA PRO A 275 -24.70 -24.27 -2.90
C PRO A 275 -25.99 -23.44 -2.81
N TYR A 276 -26.15 -22.43 -3.66
CA TYR A 276 -27.34 -21.56 -3.70
C TYR A 276 -28.30 -21.92 -4.83
N LYS A 277 -28.22 -23.12 -5.40
CA LYS A 277 -29.15 -23.55 -6.46
C LYS A 277 -30.61 -23.37 -6.02
N GLY A 278 -31.41 -22.71 -6.86
CA GLY A 278 -32.82 -22.40 -6.58
C GLY A 278 -33.04 -21.14 -5.75
N ILE A 279 -31.98 -20.46 -5.32
CA ILE A 279 -32.05 -19.23 -4.53
C ILE A 279 -31.76 -18.02 -5.44
N ARG A 280 -32.47 -16.91 -5.22
CA ARG A 280 -32.21 -15.64 -5.90
C ARG A 280 -30.90 -15.03 -5.40
N VAL A 281 -30.05 -14.63 -6.34
CA VAL A 281 -28.77 -13.96 -6.07
C VAL A 281 -28.69 -12.65 -6.83
N ILE A 282 -28.05 -11.67 -6.21
CA ILE A 282 -27.64 -10.43 -6.86
C ILE A 282 -26.13 -10.46 -6.95
N VAL A 283 -25.59 -10.41 -8.16
CA VAL A 283 -24.14 -10.45 -8.40
C VAL A 283 -23.74 -9.25 -9.24
N THR A 284 -22.76 -8.49 -8.76
CA THR A 284 -22.26 -7.31 -9.44
C THR A 284 -20.77 -7.45 -9.76
N PRO A 285 -20.34 -7.02 -10.96
CA PRO A 285 -18.92 -6.94 -11.28
C PRO A 285 -18.27 -5.87 -10.40
N ILE A 286 -17.00 -6.09 -10.11
CA ILE A 286 -16.10 -5.10 -9.54
C ILE A 286 -15.32 -4.53 -10.71
N ASP A 287 -15.69 -3.33 -11.15
CA ASP A 287 -15.03 -2.58 -12.22
C ASP A 287 -14.05 -1.56 -11.64
N LEU A 288 -12.87 -1.48 -12.25
CA LEU A 288 -11.84 -0.52 -11.92
C LEU A 288 -11.24 0.03 -13.21
N ASP A 289 -11.44 1.32 -13.44
CA ASP A 289 -11.01 2.04 -14.65
C ASP A 289 -11.46 1.36 -15.96
N GLY A 290 -12.70 0.85 -16.00
CA GLY A 290 -13.27 0.17 -17.17
C GLY A 290 -12.75 -1.25 -17.37
N THR A 291 -12.06 -1.80 -16.37
CA THR A 291 -11.61 -3.19 -16.35
C THR A 291 -12.30 -3.95 -15.23
N VAL A 292 -13.01 -5.03 -15.59
CA VAL A 292 -13.59 -5.95 -14.60
C VAL A 292 -12.49 -6.82 -13.99
N ILE A 293 -12.29 -6.68 -12.68
CA ILE A 293 -11.25 -7.40 -11.92
C ILE A 293 -11.81 -8.54 -11.05
N GLY A 294 -13.12 -8.59 -10.86
CA GLY A 294 -13.79 -9.59 -10.03
C GLY A 294 -15.30 -9.39 -10.02
N ALA A 295 -15.99 -10.13 -9.16
CA ALA A 295 -17.40 -9.96 -8.87
C ALA A 295 -17.69 -10.29 -7.41
N ILE A 296 -18.76 -9.69 -6.88
CA ILE A 296 -19.31 -9.97 -5.56
C ILE A 296 -20.80 -10.23 -5.68
N GLY A 297 -21.27 -11.23 -4.93
CA GLY A 297 -22.65 -11.69 -4.95
C GLY A 297 -23.19 -11.84 -3.54
N VAL A 298 -24.45 -11.48 -3.37
CA VAL A 298 -25.19 -11.65 -2.13
C VAL A 298 -26.46 -12.44 -2.42
N VAL A 299 -26.85 -13.32 -1.49
CA VAL A 299 -28.14 -13.98 -1.53
C VAL A 299 -29.25 -12.97 -1.27
N ASP A 300 -30.26 -12.91 -2.13
CA ASP A 300 -31.42 -12.03 -1.97
C ASP A 300 -32.59 -12.80 -1.37
N LEU A 301 -32.74 -12.70 -0.05
CA LEU A 301 -33.82 -13.34 0.69
C LEU A 301 -35.13 -12.55 0.70
N LYS A 302 -35.22 -11.38 0.01
CA LYS A 302 -36.44 -10.55 0.06
C LYS A 302 -37.71 -11.29 -0.41
N GLU A 303 -37.58 -12.28 -1.29
CA GLU A 303 -38.71 -13.12 -1.72
C GLU A 303 -39.00 -14.31 -0.78
N LEU A 304 -38.02 -14.78 -0.02
CA LEU A 304 -38.23 -15.84 0.98
C LEU A 304 -39.07 -15.33 2.17
N PHE A 305 -38.92 -14.06 2.54
CA PHE A 305 -39.73 -13.42 3.58
C PHE A 305 -41.07 -12.88 3.09
N SER A 306 -41.29 -12.78 1.78
CA SER A 306 -42.55 -12.26 1.23
C SER A 306 -43.63 -13.33 1.04
N SER A 307 -43.31 -14.63 1.18
CA SER A 307 -44.27 -15.69 0.87
C SER A 307 -44.71 -16.58 2.04
N HIS A 308 -44.12 -16.49 3.25
CA HIS A 308 -44.42 -17.48 4.30
C HIS A 308 -44.39 -17.00 5.77
N LEU A 309 -44.60 -15.73 6.12
CA LEU A 309 -44.72 -15.33 7.54
C LEU A 309 -45.36 -13.92 7.71
N TYR A 310 -46.64 -13.78 7.38
CA TYR A 310 -47.47 -12.69 7.90
C TYR A 310 -48.54 -13.17 8.89
N ASP A 311 -48.80 -14.49 8.97
CA ASP A 311 -49.88 -15.07 9.78
C ASP A 311 -49.45 -15.70 11.12
N SER A 312 -48.16 -15.78 11.44
CA SER A 312 -47.69 -16.53 12.62
C SER A 312 -46.92 -15.75 13.69
N TYR A 313 -46.83 -14.42 13.61
CA TYR A 313 -46.10 -13.62 14.62
C TYR A 313 -46.87 -12.49 15.31
N ILE A 314 -48.15 -12.26 15.02
CA ILE A 314 -48.97 -11.31 15.81
C ILE A 314 -50.34 -11.92 16.13
N MET A 315 -50.38 -12.78 17.15
CA MET A 315 -51.40 -12.80 18.20
C MET A 315 -50.92 -13.75 19.33
N PRO A 316 -50.60 -13.24 20.53
CA PRO A 316 -50.41 -14.11 21.69
C PRO A 316 -51.79 -14.55 22.19
N SER A 317 -52.09 -15.84 22.12
CA SER A 317 -53.20 -16.44 22.88
C SER A 317 -52.69 -16.87 24.26
N ASN A 318 -53.34 -16.29 25.27
CA ASN A 318 -53.16 -16.42 26.71
C ASN A 318 -52.71 -17.78 27.27
N ARG A 319 -51.75 -17.72 28.20
CA ARG A 319 -51.87 -18.31 29.53
C ARG A 319 -51.40 -17.31 30.58
#